data_AF-A0A415ZMM8-F1
#
_entry.id   AF-A0A415ZMM8-F1
#
_cell.length_a   1.000
_cell.length_b   1.000
_cell.length_c   1.000
_cell.angle_alpha   90.00
_cell.angle_beta   90.00
_cell.angle_gamma   90.00
#
_symmetry.space_group_name_H-M   'P 1'
#
loop_
_entity.id
_entity.type
_entity.pdbx_description
1 polymer ?
#
loop_
_entity_poly.entity_id
_entity_poly.type
_entity_poly.pdbx_seq_one_letter_code
_entity_poly.pdbx_strand_id
1 'polypeptide(L)' 'MVSEVLFQNLEDRSLSTPRLIISDAHAGLVSAIRESFPDASWQRCKVHFMRNILVYVPQKEKKS' A
#
# COMPACT_ATOMS: atom_id res chain seq x y z
N MET A 1 -9.13 -10.34 6.03
CA MET A 1 -10.48 -10.46 5.44
C MET A 1 -10.82 -9.45 4.34
N VAL A 2 -10.74 -8.12 4.48
CA VAL A 2 -11.12 -7.20 3.35
C VAL A 2 -10.01 -7.08 2.28
N SER A 3 -8.73 -7.08 2.68
CA SER A 3 -7.60 -6.91 1.75
C SER A 3 -7.27 -8.16 0.91
N GLU A 4 -7.54 -9.36 1.43
CA GLU A 4 -7.38 -10.62 0.68
C GLU A 4 -8.31 -10.67 -0.54
N VAL A 5 -9.56 -10.21 -0.39
CA VAL A 5 -10.55 -10.17 -1.48
C VAL A 5 -10.09 -9.30 -2.64
N LEU A 6 -9.36 -8.22 -2.35
CA LEU A 6 -8.81 -7.35 -3.39
C LEU A 6 -7.76 -8.06 -4.25
N PHE A 7 -6.77 -8.70 -3.62
CA PHE A 7 -5.67 -9.31 -4.36
C PHE A 7 -6.10 -10.58 -5.08
N GLN A 8 -6.98 -11.38 -4.47
CA GLN A 8 -7.60 -12.52 -5.15
C GLN A 8 -8.34 -12.07 -6.42
N ASN A 9 -9.11 -10.98 -6.35
CA ASN A 9 -9.81 -10.47 -7.54
C ASN A 9 -8.85 -10.03 -8.67
N LEU A 10 -7.65 -9.56 -8.33
CA LEU A 10 -6.65 -9.20 -9.32
C LEU A 10 -6.03 -10.45 -9.96
N GLU A 11 -5.73 -11.48 -9.18
CA GLU A 11 -5.27 -12.79 -9.67
C GLU A 11 -6.30 -13.45 -10.58
N ASP A 12 -7.58 -13.43 -10.19
CA ASP A 12 -8.70 -13.96 -10.99
C ASP A 12 -8.80 -13.25 -12.35
N ARG A 13 -8.36 -11.99 -12.42
CA ARG A 13 -8.26 -11.19 -13.64
C ARG A 13 -6.92 -11.36 -14.38
N SER A 14 -6.19 -12.43 -14.05
CA SER A 14 -4.92 -12.82 -14.65
C SER A 14 -3.79 -11.82 -14.43
N LEU A 15 -3.79 -11.10 -13.29
CA LEU A 15 -2.61 -10.33 -12.89
C LEU A 15 -1.47 -11.29 -12.54
N SER A 16 -0.41 -11.28 -13.35
CA SER A 16 0.84 -11.95 -12.99
C SER A 16 1.52 -11.26 -11.80
N THR A 17 2.24 -12.02 -10.97
CA THR A 17 3.00 -11.49 -9.83
C THR A 17 3.80 -10.24 -10.20
N PRO A 18 3.47 -9.06 -9.64
CA PRO A 18 4.21 -7.84 -9.91
C PRO A 18 5.62 -7.91 -9.33
N ARG A 19 6.58 -7.27 -9.99
CA ARG A 19 7.93 -7.11 -9.41
C ARG A 19 7.95 -6.17 -8.21
N LEU A 20 7.09 -5.16 -8.22
CA LEU A 20 7.04 -4.11 -7.20
C LEU A 20 5.59 -3.72 -6.93
N ILE A 21 5.22 -3.70 -5.65
CA ILE A 21 3.94 -3.22 -5.15
C ILE A 21 4.19 -1.99 -4.28
N ILE A 22 3.49 -0.90 -4.56
CA ILE A 22 3.59 0.36 -3.82
C ILE A 22 2.24 0.65 -3.15
N SER A 23 2.21 0.70 -1.81
CA SER A 23 0.97 0.93 -1.04
C SER A 23 1.20 1.79 0.20
N ASP A 24 0.14 2.18 0.91
CA ASP A 24 0.31 2.68 2.29
C ASP A 24 0.85 1.56 3.21
N ALA A 25 1.44 1.94 4.35
CA ALA A 25 2.05 1.03 5.31
C ALA A 25 1.08 0.49 6.38
N HIS A 26 -0.22 0.49 6.10
CA HIS A 26 -1.20 -0.13 6.98
C HIS A 26 -0.92 -1.63 7.16
N ALA A 27 -0.79 -2.11 8.40
CA ALA A 27 -0.30 -3.45 8.70
C ALA A 27 -1.09 -4.58 7.99
N GLY A 28 -2.43 -4.50 7.98
CA GLY A 28 -3.27 -5.49 7.30
C GLY A 28 -3.15 -5.48 5.77
N LEU A 29 -2.78 -4.33 5.18
CA LEU A 29 -2.53 -4.24 3.75
C LEU A 29 -1.17 -4.86 3.40
N VAL A 30 -0.15 -4.57 4.21
CA VAL A 30 1.19 -5.15 4.05
C VAL A 30 1.17 -6.67 4.24
N SER A 31 0.41 -7.19 5.21
CA SER A 31 0.23 -8.64 5.40
C SER A 31 -0.38 -9.28 4.17
N ALA A 32 -1.51 -8.75 3.70
CA ALA A 32 -2.20 -9.29 2.53
C ALA A 32 -1.35 -9.23 1.25
N ILE A 33 -0.54 -8.18 1.06
CA ILE A 33 0.41 -8.11 -0.07
C ILE A 33 1.44 -9.25 0.02
N ARG A 34 2.00 -9.50 1.20
CA ARG A 34 3.01 -10.55 1.41
C ARG A 34 2.44 -11.96 1.26
N GLU A 35 1.18 -12.14 1.61
CA GLU A 35 0.47 -13.40 1.47
C GLU A 35 0.13 -13.68 -0.01
N SER A 36 -0.42 -12.70 -0.74
CA SER A 36 -0.80 -12.88 -2.16
C SER A 36 0.38 -12.86 -3.12
N PHE A 37 1.39 -12.00 -2.88
CA PHE A 37 2.53 -11.82 -3.79
C PHE A 37 3.86 -11.93 -3.03
N PRO A 38 4.24 -13.12 -2.54
CA PRO A 38 5.43 -13.31 -1.70
C PRO A 38 6.75 -12.93 -2.40
N ASP A 39 6.83 -13.08 -3.73
CA ASP A 39 8.02 -12.75 -4.51
C ASP A 39 8.08 -11.27 -4.96
N ALA A 40 7.02 -10.50 -4.71
CA ALA A 40 6.99 -9.09 -5.06
C ALA A 40 7.78 -8.27 -4.04
N SER A 41 8.60 -7.34 -4.54
CA SER A 41 9.15 -6.29 -3.66
C SER A 41 8.02 -5.36 -3.20
N TRP A 42 8.07 -4.91 -1.95
CA TRP A 42 7.12 -3.92 -1.43
C TRP A 42 7.81 -2.60 -1.06
N GLN A 43 7.18 -1.49 -1.41
CA GLN A 43 7.60 -0.15 -0.99
C GLN A 43 6.42 0.65 -0.44
N ARG A 44 6.67 1.41 0.63
CA ARG A 44 5.71 2.40 1.11
C ARG A 44 5.58 3.55 0.13
N CYS A 45 4.34 3.91 -0.21
CA CYS A 45 4.03 5.07 -1.03
C CYS A 45 4.47 6.36 -0.34
N LYS A 46 5.41 7.09 -0.97
CA LYS A 46 5.91 8.39 -0.47
C LYS A 46 4.82 9.46 -0.36
N VAL A 47 3.84 9.45 -1.27
CA VAL A 47 2.72 10.41 -1.23
C VAL A 47 1.86 10.18 0.01
N HIS A 48 1.47 8.94 0.29
CA HIS A 48 0.73 8.61 1.52
C HIS A 48 1.58 8.86 2.76
N PHE A 49 2.87 8.54 2.74
CA PHE A 49 3.77 8.85 3.84
C PHE A 49 3.79 10.35 4.18
N MET A 50 3.97 11.22 3.19
CA MET A 50 3.95 12.67 3.39
C MET A 50 2.59 13.16 3.86
N ARG A 51 1.48 12.65 3.31
CA ARG A 51 0.14 12.99 3.81
C ARG A 51 -0.04 12.58 5.28
N ASN A 52 0.38 11.38 5.65
CA ASN A 52 0.29 10.89 7.03
C ASN A 52 1.11 11.79 7.98
N ILE A 53 2.31 12.23 7.58
CA ILE A 53 3.10 13.21 8.35
C ILE A 53 2.36 14.54 8.45
N LEU A 54 1.87 15.07 7.33
CA LEU A 54 1.22 16.37 7.27
C LEU A 54 -0.09 16.43 8.07
N VAL A 55 -0.74 15.30 8.39
CA VAL A 55 -1.88 15.29 9.32
C VAL A 55 -1.50 15.83 10.69
N TYR A 56 -0.27 15.60 11.14
CA TYR A 56 0.22 16.05 12.45
C TYR A 56 0.83 17.45 12.44
N VAL A 57 1.04 18.04 11.27
CA VAL A 57 1.54 19.42 11.14
C VAL A 57 0.36 20.39 11.22
N PRO A 58 0.40 21.43 12.08
CA PRO A 58 -0.61 22.48 12.09
C PRO A 58 -0.76 23.13 10.71
N GLN A 59 -2.00 23.45 10.31
CA GLN A 59 -2.26 23.98 8.95
C GLN A 59 -1.45 25.25 8.63
N LYS A 60 -1.18 26.11 9.63
CA LYS A 60 -0.40 27.34 9.48
C LYS A 60 1.07 27.11 9.14
N GLU A 61 1.60 25.92 9.43
CA GLU A 61 3.01 25.57 9.23
C GLU A 61 3.25 24.77 7.94
N LYS A 62 2.17 24.31 7.29
CA LYS A 62 2.26 23.64 5.99
C LYS A 62 2.59 24.68 4.93
N LYS A 63 3.78 24.58 4.33
CA LYS A 63 4.14 25.40 3.17
C LYS A 63 3.32 24.94 1.97
N SER A 64 2.75 25.91 1.24
CA SER A 64 2.09 25.66 -0.05
C SER A 64 3.09 25.29 -1.13
#